data_AF-A0A8T1HGC1-F1
#
_entry.id   AF-A0A8T1HGC1-F1
#
_cell.length_a   1.000
_cell.length_b   1.000
_cell.length_c   1.000
_cell.angle_alpha   90.00
_cell.angle_beta   90.00
_cell.angle_gamma   90.00
#
_symmetry.space_group_name_H-M   'P 1'
#
loop_
_entity.id
_entity.type
_entity.pdbx_description
1 polymer ?
#
loop_
_entity_poly.entity_id
_entity_poly.type
_entity_poly.pdbx_seq_one_letter_code
_entity_poly.pdbx_strand_id
1 'polypeptide(L)'
;TELTLRHAFPHLEEPASEDRGDGRGLLYQRLLGQRVECNCSLTFLFDEDSDRVVRLETSIDLTTPFLELLGSLKDVSKVLEHARISSECVIGVRE
;
A
#
# COMPACT_ATOMS: atom_id res chain seq x y z
N THR A 1 3.48 9.22 5.64
CA THR A 1 3.50 10.71 5.62
C THR A 1 2.38 11.20 4.72
N GLU A 2 2.08 12.51 4.69
CA GLU A 2 1.08 13.08 3.76
C GLU A 2 1.41 12.73 2.29
N LEU A 3 2.70 12.80 1.92
CA LEU A 3 3.18 12.38 0.59
C LEU A 3 2.85 10.90 0.30
N THR A 4 3.02 10.00 1.27
CA THR A 4 2.64 8.59 1.10
C THR A 4 1.17 8.45 0.75
N LEU A 5 0.28 9.18 1.45
CA LEU A 5 -1.15 9.10 1.16
C LEU A 5 -1.47 9.66 -0.22
N ARG A 6 -0.93 10.83 -0.57
CA ARG A 6 -1.13 11.44 -1.90
C ARG A 6 -0.67 10.56 -3.06
N HIS A 7 0.44 9.83 -2.90
CA HIS A 7 1.03 9.09 -4.01
C HIS A 7 0.67 7.61 -4.02
N ALA A 8 0.60 6.95 -2.86
CA ALA A 8 0.27 5.52 -2.76
C ALA A 8 -1.23 5.26 -2.58
N PHE A 9 -2.00 6.21 -2.01
CA PHE A 9 -3.43 6.06 -1.76
C PHE A 9 -4.25 7.30 -2.17
N PRO A 10 -4.06 7.84 -3.40
CA PRO A 10 -4.68 9.10 -3.82
C PRO A 10 -6.22 9.07 -3.78
N HIS A 11 -6.83 7.90 -3.94
CA HIS A 11 -8.28 7.71 -3.89
C HIS A 11 -8.89 7.97 -2.50
N LEU A 12 -8.06 8.09 -1.47
CA LEU A 12 -8.50 8.45 -0.11
C LEU A 12 -8.52 9.97 0.11
N GLU A 13 -7.87 10.77 -0.75
CA GLU A 13 -7.79 12.23 -0.62
C GLU A 13 -9.04 12.94 -1.18
N GLU A 14 -9.82 12.29 -2.05
CA GLU A 14 -10.99 12.90 -2.68
C GLU A 14 -12.00 13.42 -1.64
N PRO A 15 -12.43 14.69 -1.73
CA PRO A 15 -13.45 15.22 -0.84
C PRO A 15 -14.74 14.46 -1.10
N ALA A 16 -15.43 14.14 0.00
CA ALA A 16 -16.77 13.60 -0.04
C ALA A 16 -17.61 14.47 -0.97
N SER A 17 -17.93 13.96 -2.17
CA SER A 17 -19.21 14.29 -2.75
C SER A 17 -20.22 13.98 -1.66
N GLU A 18 -21.08 14.94 -1.33
CA GLU A 18 -21.91 15.01 -0.12
C GLU A 18 -22.91 13.85 0.02
N ASP A 19 -22.78 12.79 -0.77
CA ASP A 19 -23.63 11.63 -0.78
C ASP A 19 -22.83 10.36 -1.10
N ARG A 20 -22.23 9.76 -0.05
CA ARG A 20 -22.14 8.30 0.15
C ARG A 20 -21.36 7.97 1.42
N GLY A 21 -21.97 7.17 2.29
CA GLY A 21 -21.38 6.63 3.53
C GLY A 21 -20.23 5.63 3.32
N ASP A 22 -19.27 5.95 2.46
CA ASP A 22 -18.15 5.05 2.14
C ASP A 22 -16.97 5.17 3.12
N GLY A 23 -16.94 6.20 3.98
CA GLY A 23 -15.96 6.32 5.06
C GLY A 23 -14.51 6.57 4.61
N ARG A 24 -14.26 6.91 3.33
CA ARG A 24 -12.91 7.17 2.79
C ARG A 24 -12.17 8.31 3.52
N GLY A 25 -12.85 9.42 3.78
CA GLY A 25 -12.27 10.52 4.55
C GLY A 25 -11.86 10.11 5.98
N LEU A 26 -12.60 9.19 6.61
CA LEU A 26 -12.22 8.62 7.92
C LEU A 26 -10.99 7.70 7.80
N LEU A 27 -10.83 6.99 6.70
CA LEU A 27 -9.63 6.18 6.44
C LEU A 27 -8.40 7.07 6.22
N TYR A 28 -8.52 8.14 5.43
CA TYR A 28 -7.43 9.11 5.26
C TYR A 28 -6.95 9.65 6.61
N GLN A 29 -7.87 10.10 7.47
CA GLN A 29 -7.53 10.63 8.78
C GLN A 29 -6.91 9.57 9.71
N ARG A 30 -7.39 8.32 9.66
CA ARG A 30 -6.81 7.22 10.43
C ARG A 30 -5.39 6.86 10.00
N LEU A 31 -5.07 7.00 8.72
CA LEU A 31 -3.73 6.70 8.18
C LEU A 31 -2.76 7.89 8.27
N LEU A 32 -3.27 9.12 8.34
CA LEU A 32 -2.44 10.32 8.37
C LEU A 32 -1.53 10.34 9.61
N GLY A 33 -0.24 10.51 9.38
CA GLY A 33 0.77 10.54 10.45
C GLY A 33 1.14 9.17 11.03
N GLN A 34 0.47 8.09 10.62
CA GLN A 34 0.80 6.75 11.10
C GLN A 34 2.08 6.22 10.47
N ARG A 35 2.86 5.48 11.28
CA ARG A 35 3.98 4.66 10.83
C ARG A 35 3.50 3.21 10.80
N VAL A 36 3.48 2.62 9.61
CA VAL A 36 3.06 1.25 9.38
C VAL A 36 4.31 0.41 9.16
N GLU A 37 4.51 -0.62 9.97
CA GLU A 37 5.64 -1.54 9.85
C GLU A 37 5.19 -2.77 9.07
N CYS A 38 5.80 -3.01 7.92
CA CYS A 38 5.40 -4.07 7.01
C CYS A 38 6.51 -5.12 6.91
N ASN A 39 6.14 -6.40 6.96
CA ASN A 39 7.06 -7.47 6.65
C ASN A 39 7.30 -7.49 5.13
N CYS A 40 8.58 -7.41 4.75
CA CYS A 40 9.00 -7.43 3.35
C CYS A 40 10.06 -8.51 3.14
N SER A 41 10.01 -9.19 2.00
CA SER A 41 11.07 -10.10 1.55
C SER A 41 11.66 -9.61 0.23
N LEU A 42 12.95 -9.89 0.05
CA LEU A 42 13.68 -9.62 -1.19
C LEU A 42 14.35 -10.91 -1.63
N THR A 43 14.11 -11.31 -2.88
CA THR A 43 14.73 -12.47 -3.50
C THR A 43 15.68 -12.01 -4.59
N PHE A 44 16.96 -12.31 -4.42
CA PHE A 44 18.01 -12.02 -5.39
C PHE A 44 18.20 -13.25 -6.27
N LEU A 45 18.05 -13.09 -7.59
CA LEU A 45 18.32 -14.13 -8.55
C LEU A 45 19.64 -13.83 -9.24
N PHE A 46 20.53 -14.81 -9.22
CA PHE A 46 21.89 -14.71 -9.75
C PHE A 46 22.00 -15.47 -11.07
N ASP A 47 22.82 -14.99 -12.00
CA ASP A 47 23.23 -15.78 -13.16
C ASP A 47 24.32 -16.79 -12.78
N GLU A 48 24.34 -17.93 -13.49
CA GLU A 48 25.29 -19.02 -13.23
C GLU A 48 26.71 -18.74 -13.76
N ASP A 49 26.85 -17.80 -14.71
CA ASP A 49 28.12 -17.56 -15.41
C ASP A 49 29.06 -16.61 -14.64
N SER A 50 28.50 -15.62 -13.95
CA SER A 50 29.24 -14.51 -13.33
C SER A 50 28.92 -14.29 -11.84
N ASP A 51 28.01 -15.09 -11.26
CA ASP A 51 27.52 -14.96 -9.88
C ASP A 51 27.00 -13.55 -9.56
N ARG A 52 26.42 -12.87 -10.56
CA ARG A 52 25.86 -11.52 -10.40
C ARG A 52 24.35 -11.57 -10.29
N VAL A 53 23.79 -10.63 -9.54
CA VAL A 53 22.33 -10.45 -9.46
C VAL A 53 21.82 -9.95 -10.81
N VAL A 54 20.92 -10.72 -11.43
CA VAL A 54 20.25 -10.36 -12.68
C VAL A 54 18.79 -9.98 -12.48
N ARG A 55 18.17 -10.38 -11.36
CA ARG A 55 16.80 -9.98 -11.01
C ARG A 55 16.66 -9.80 -9.50
N LEU A 56 15.89 -8.79 -9.12
CA LEU A 56 15.44 -8.56 -7.76
C LEU A 56 13.92 -8.69 -7.75
N GLU A 57 13.41 -9.62 -6.95
CA GLU A 57 12.00 -9.73 -6.65
C GLU A 57 11.75 -9.22 -5.23
N THR A 58 10.64 -8.52 -5.05
CA THR A 58 10.25 -8.03 -3.72
C THR A 58 8.82 -8.42 -3.45
N SER A 59 8.52 -8.66 -2.17
CA SER A 59 7.17 -8.93 -1.70
C SER A 59 6.95 -8.22 -0.38
N ILE A 60 5.81 -7.54 -0.22
CA ILE A 60 5.41 -6.83 0.99
C ILE A 60 4.02 -7.27 1.45
N ASP A 61 3.90 -7.59 2.74
CA ASP A 61 2.61 -7.79 3.38
C ASP A 61 2.07 -6.43 3.87
N LEU A 62 1.16 -5.86 3.09
CA LEU A 62 0.41 -4.66 3.47
C LEU A 62 -0.85 -5.01 4.29
N THR A 63 -1.35 -6.24 4.20
CA THR A 63 -2.66 -6.60 4.75
C THR A 63 -2.62 -6.68 6.27
N THR A 64 -1.64 -7.41 6.82
CA THR A 64 -1.50 -7.60 8.27
C THR A 64 -1.39 -6.27 9.03
N PRO A 65 -0.45 -5.36 8.68
CA PRO A 65 -0.30 -4.15 9.47
C PRO A 65 -1.45 -3.15 9.27
N PHE A 66 -2.11 -3.12 8.11
CA PHE A 66 -3.34 -2.34 7.95
C PHE A 66 -4.52 -2.94 8.72
N LEU A 67 -4.61 -4.27 8.85
CA LEU A 67 -5.64 -4.90 9.66
C LEU A 67 -5.46 -4.57 11.14
N GLU A 68 -4.23 -4.60 11.64
CA GLU A 68 -3.90 -4.21 13.01
C GLU A 68 -4.24 -2.72 13.26
N LEU A 69 -3.94 -1.84 12.31
CA LEU A 69 -4.21 -0.41 12.43
C LEU A 69 -5.70 -0.06 12.33
N LEU A 70 -6.44 -0.70 11.41
CA LEU A 70 -7.81 -0.31 11.06
C LEU A 70 -8.87 -1.17 11.78
N GLY A 71 -8.51 -2.35 12.28
CA GLY A 71 -9.39 -3.27 12.99
C GLY A 71 -10.50 -3.91 12.14
N SER A 72 -10.45 -3.75 10.81
CA SER A 72 -11.52 -4.17 9.91
C SER A 72 -10.98 -4.56 8.53
N LEU A 73 -11.15 -5.82 8.13
CA LEU A 73 -10.79 -6.29 6.79
C LEU A 73 -11.53 -5.52 5.68
N LYS A 74 -12.77 -5.06 5.95
CA LYS A 74 -13.52 -4.22 5.02
C LYS A 74 -12.81 -2.89 4.77
N ASP A 75 -12.26 -2.30 5.82
CA ASP A 75 -11.52 -1.03 5.73
C ASP A 75 -10.16 -1.24 5.05
N VAL A 76 -9.47 -2.35 5.35
CA VAL A 76 -8.23 -2.74 4.65
C VAL A 76 -8.47 -2.90 3.15
N SER A 77 -9.54 -3.61 2.78
CA SER A 77 -9.92 -3.78 1.37
C SER A 77 -10.11 -2.42 0.68
N LYS A 78 -10.83 -1.49 1.31
CA LYS A 78 -11.04 -0.14 0.75
C LYS A 78 -9.75 0.66 0.59
N VAL A 79 -8.81 0.51 1.53
CA VAL A 79 -7.50 1.16 1.43
C VAL A 79 -6.69 0.58 0.27
N LEU A 80 -6.70 -0.74 0.08
CA LEU A 80 -5.84 -1.43 -0.90
C LEU A 80 -6.43 -1.55 -2.32
N GLU A 81 -7.75 -1.55 -2.48
CA GLU A 81 -8.44 -1.83 -3.76
C GLU A 81 -8.04 -0.86 -4.89
N HIS A 82 -7.79 0.40 -4.55
CA HIS A 82 -7.35 1.44 -5.50
C HIS A 82 -6.00 2.05 -5.13
N ALA A 83 -5.25 1.36 -4.27
CA ALA A 83 -3.90 1.78 -3.95
C ALA A 83 -3.00 1.71 -5.19
N ARG A 84 -2.09 2.68 -5.28
CA ARG A 84 -1.01 2.74 -6.28
C ARG A 84 0.24 1.98 -5.85
N ILE A 85 0.29 1.51 -4.61
CA ILE A 85 1.31 0.59 -4.13
C ILE A 85 0.88 -0.86 -4.36
N SER A 86 1.77 -1.68 -4.90
CA SER A 86 1.54 -3.12 -5.08
C SER A 86 2.27 -3.98 -4.04
N SER A 87 1.97 -5.28 -4.03
CA SER A 87 2.69 -6.27 -3.22
C SER A 87 4.15 -6.44 -3.64
N GLU A 88 4.53 -5.96 -4.83
CA GLU A 88 5.90 -5.99 -5.36
C GLU A 88 6.67 -4.70 -5.04
N CYS A 89 6.23 -3.95 -4.03
CA CYS A 89 6.83 -2.68 -3.60
C CYS A 89 6.94 -1.60 -4.70
N VAL A 90 6.10 -1.68 -5.75
CA VAL A 90 6.06 -0.67 -6.82
C VAL A 90 5.00 0.37 -6.52
N ILE A 91 5.32 1.65 -6.69
CA ILE A 91 4.34 2.75 -6.67
C ILE A 91 4.14 3.24 -8.10
N GLY A 92 2.94 3.07 -8.64
CA GLY A 92 2.62 3.43 -10.03
C GLY A 92 1.12 3.45 -10.31
N VAL A 93 0.74 3.91 -11.50
CA VAL A 93 -0.64 3.80 -11.97
C VAL A 93 -0.82 2.38 -12.47
N ARG A 94 -1.81 1.64 -11.94
CA ARG A 94 -2.23 0.37 -12.54
C ARG A 94 -2.77 0.68 -13.94
N GLU A 95 -2.12 0.19 -14.99
CA GLU A 95 -2.60 0.25 -16.39
C GLU A 95 -3.86 -0.59 -16.58
#